data_AF-A0A9R0V975-F1
#
_entry.id   AF-A0A9R0V975-F1
#
_cell.length_a   1.000
_cell.length_b   1.000
_cell.length_c   1.000
_cell.angle_alpha   90.00
_cell.angle_beta   90.00
_cell.angle_gamma   90.00
#
_symmetry.space_group_name_H-M   'P 1'
#
loop_
_entity.id
_entity.type
_entity.pdbx_description
1 polymer ?
#
loop_
_entity_poly.entity_id
_entity_poly.type
_entity_poly.pdbx_seq_one_letter_code
_entity_poly.pdbx_strand_id
1 'polypeptide(L)'
;MSLGRWCSCTASRRYGTRGATRCWPWPPPGTAPSRPTAAATGSPTSRRRTWRPPGRTSSPTCSPSSTPSPSRRYVFLVGKDYGAMPAYDFALKHPDRTRGVMCMGIPFSPGPFNFDTMPEGFYILRWREPDRAEADFGRHDVRRVVRTIYILFSRSDVPIAEEGQEIMDLADLSTPLPPWFTEEDLDAYAALFEKSGFRYPLQIPYRSLHRMTKHVDPKFQVPVFMVMGERDYCFKFPGFETAMRSGVMNTFAPDLKITYIPEGCHFVQEQFPDQINDLLLGFLKDHP
;
A
#
# COMPACT_ATOMS: atom_id res chain seq x y z
N MET A 1 0.54 -19.48 -33.90
CA MET A 1 -0.87 -19.42 -33.47
C MET A 1 -1.15 -20.61 -32.56
N SER A 2 -1.19 -20.37 -31.25
CA SER A 2 -1.69 -21.33 -30.27
C SER A 2 -2.38 -20.51 -29.18
N LEU A 3 -3.71 -20.59 -29.16
CA LEU A 3 -4.58 -19.94 -28.20
C LEU A 3 -4.57 -20.76 -26.91
N GLY A 4 -3.84 -20.29 -25.91
CA GLY A 4 -3.96 -20.79 -24.54
C GLY A 4 -5.26 -20.31 -23.90
N ARG A 5 -6.27 -21.17 -23.89
CA ARG A 5 -7.52 -20.98 -23.13
C ARG A 5 -7.21 -20.94 -21.64
N TRP A 6 -7.53 -19.85 -20.96
CA TRP A 6 -7.62 -19.83 -19.51
C TRP A 6 -9.01 -20.29 -19.05
N CYS A 7 -9.02 -21.32 -18.21
CA CYS A 7 -10.19 -21.80 -17.50
C CYS A 7 -10.60 -20.77 -16.45
N SER A 8 -11.81 -20.23 -16.58
CA SER A 8 -12.49 -19.50 -15.52
C SER A 8 -12.89 -20.49 -14.42
N CYS A 9 -12.16 -20.46 -13.29
CA CYS A 9 -12.63 -21.08 -12.06
C CYS A 9 -13.74 -20.22 -11.46
N THR A 10 -14.97 -20.53 -11.85
CA THR A 10 -16.18 -20.13 -11.15
C THR A 10 -16.13 -20.71 -9.73
N ALA A 11 -15.98 -19.84 -8.73
CA ALA A 11 -16.11 -20.20 -7.33
C ALA A 11 -17.58 -20.55 -7.04
N SER A 12 -17.90 -21.84 -7.17
CA SER A 12 -19.19 -22.40 -6.80
C SER A 12 -19.35 -22.41 -5.28
N ARG A 13 -20.54 -22.00 -4.85
CA ARG A 13 -21.06 -22.11 -3.48
C ARG A 13 -20.85 -23.52 -2.92
N ARG A 14 -20.33 -23.60 -1.68
CA ARG A 14 -20.79 -24.51 -0.61
C ARG A 14 -19.97 -24.26 0.65
N TYR A 15 -20.52 -23.49 1.60
CA TYR A 15 -20.37 -23.80 3.02
C TYR A 15 -21.68 -23.51 3.73
N GLY A 16 -22.11 -24.50 4.49
CA GLY A 16 -23.43 -24.61 5.08
C GLY A 16 -23.70 -23.60 6.19
N THR A 17 -24.98 -23.32 6.33
CA THR A 17 -25.62 -22.65 7.45
C THR A 17 -25.43 -23.46 8.74
N ARG A 18 -25.00 -22.79 9.82
CA ARG A 18 -25.47 -22.97 11.21
C ARG A 18 -24.74 -21.97 12.12
N GLY A 19 -25.50 -21.09 12.76
CA GLY A 19 -24.99 -20.18 13.79
C GLY A 19 -25.59 -18.79 13.67
N ALA A 20 -26.84 -18.63 14.10
CA ALA A 20 -27.44 -17.32 14.29
C ALA A 20 -26.70 -16.56 15.40
N THR A 21 -26.19 -15.38 15.11
CA THR A 21 -25.86 -14.38 16.14
C THR A 21 -26.63 -13.10 15.80
N ARG A 22 -27.57 -12.78 16.69
CA ARG A 22 -28.40 -11.58 16.66
C ARG A 22 -27.50 -10.34 16.73
N CYS A 23 -27.72 -9.39 15.81
CA CYS A 23 -27.21 -8.04 15.94
C CYS A 23 -27.89 -7.36 17.13
N TRP A 24 -27.10 -6.87 18.09
CA TRP A 24 -27.57 -5.93 19.10
C TRP A 24 -27.02 -4.54 18.75
N PRO A 25 -27.86 -3.48 18.76
CA PRO A 25 -27.37 -2.11 18.62
C PRO A 25 -26.57 -1.68 19.86
N TRP A 26 -25.50 -0.91 19.62
CA TRP A 26 -24.63 -0.33 20.66
C TRP A 26 -25.38 0.73 21.50
N PRO A 27 -25.15 0.80 22.83
CA PRO A 27 -25.62 1.91 23.65
C PRO A 27 -24.68 3.13 23.56
N PRO A 28 -25.19 4.36 23.79
CA PRO A 28 -24.39 5.59 23.76
C PRO A 28 -23.48 5.74 25.00
N PRO A 29 -22.45 6.62 24.94
CA PRO A 29 -21.36 6.64 25.92
C PRO A 29 -21.70 7.41 27.20
N GLY A 30 -21.37 6.84 28.37
CA GLY A 30 -21.45 7.56 29.65
C GLY A 30 -21.17 6.69 30.89
N THR A 31 -20.29 7.23 31.74
CA THR A 31 -20.00 6.89 33.15
C THR A 31 -19.36 5.54 33.48
N ALA A 32 -18.07 5.63 33.86
CA ALA A 32 -17.28 4.59 34.52
C ALA A 32 -17.77 4.30 35.95
N PRO A 33 -17.57 3.07 36.47
CA PRO A 33 -17.49 2.84 37.89
C PRO A 33 -16.10 2.37 38.35
N SER A 34 -15.82 2.78 39.57
CA SER A 34 -14.61 2.69 40.38
C SER A 34 -14.22 1.28 40.83
N ARG A 35 -12.91 1.10 41.04
CA ARG A 35 -12.27 0.00 41.80
C ARG A 35 -12.67 0.04 43.28
N PRO A 36 -12.69 -1.12 43.95
CA PRO A 36 -12.31 -1.22 45.35
C PRO A 36 -10.97 -1.93 45.54
N THR A 37 -10.13 -1.30 46.34
CA THR A 37 -8.94 -1.79 47.03
C THR A 37 -9.30 -2.78 48.15
N ALA A 38 -8.46 -3.80 48.36
CA ALA A 38 -8.28 -4.42 49.68
C ALA A 38 -6.83 -4.86 49.85
N ALA A 39 -6.28 -4.50 51.01
CA ALA A 39 -4.89 -4.68 51.42
C ALA A 39 -4.79 -5.74 52.54
N ALA A 40 -3.54 -6.14 52.82
CA ALA A 40 -3.04 -6.71 54.09
C ALA A 40 -3.48 -8.16 54.40
N THR A 41 -2.71 -9.05 55.02
CA THR A 41 -1.41 -9.06 55.73
C THR A 41 -1.16 -10.52 56.17
N GLY A 42 0.09 -10.90 56.45
CA GLY A 42 0.37 -11.89 57.51
C GLY A 42 1.24 -13.09 57.13
N SER A 43 2.55 -12.98 57.35
CA SER A 43 3.39 -14.11 57.75
C SER A 43 3.30 -14.31 59.27
N PRO A 44 3.53 -15.54 59.76
CA PRO A 44 4.65 -15.67 60.68
C PRO A 44 5.49 -16.95 60.48
N THR A 45 6.75 -16.76 60.86
CA THR A 45 7.84 -17.71 60.97
C THR A 45 7.60 -18.80 62.01
N SER A 46 8.06 -20.02 61.75
CA SER A 46 8.67 -20.85 62.79
C SER A 46 9.64 -21.89 62.20
N ARG A 47 10.79 -22.02 62.87
CA ARG A 47 11.88 -22.98 62.59
C ARG A 47 11.52 -24.32 63.21
N ARG A 48 11.78 -25.45 62.52
CA ARG A 48 12.53 -26.58 63.11
C ARG A 48 12.89 -27.68 62.10
N ARG A 49 14.17 -28.08 62.23
CA ARG A 49 14.75 -29.43 62.09
C ARG A 49 14.65 -30.14 60.72
N THR A 50 15.76 -29.93 60.01
CA THR A 50 16.51 -30.91 59.20
C THR A 50 16.07 -32.37 59.32
N TRP A 51 15.51 -32.88 58.23
CA TRP A 51 15.43 -34.30 57.91
C TRP A 51 16.22 -34.52 56.60
N ARG A 52 17.21 -35.40 56.61
CA ARG A 52 17.99 -35.79 55.41
C ARG A 52 17.38 -37.08 54.84
N PRO A 53 16.87 -37.10 53.59
CA PRO A 53 16.52 -38.34 52.91
C PRO A 53 17.78 -39.01 52.34
N PRO A 54 17.82 -40.35 52.26
CA PRO A 54 18.90 -41.07 51.59
C PRO A 54 18.79 -40.94 50.06
N GLY A 55 19.97 -40.87 49.42
CA GLY A 55 20.29 -41.00 47.99
C GLY A 55 19.17 -40.85 46.96
N ARG A 56 19.09 -39.68 46.31
CA ARG A 56 18.44 -39.55 45.00
C ARG A 56 19.44 -39.97 43.93
N THR A 57 19.19 -41.11 43.30
CA THR A 57 19.77 -41.46 41.99
C THR A 57 19.44 -40.36 40.99
N SER A 58 20.46 -39.88 40.28
CA SER A 58 20.37 -38.85 39.24
C SER A 58 19.33 -39.21 38.18
N SER A 59 18.22 -38.48 38.16
CA SER A 59 17.34 -38.43 36.99
C SER A 59 18.07 -37.65 35.88
N PRO A 60 18.06 -38.09 34.62
CA PRO A 60 18.64 -37.31 33.54
C PRO A 60 17.90 -35.98 33.46
N THR A 61 18.65 -34.88 33.55
CA THR A 61 18.14 -33.54 33.30
C THR A 61 17.59 -33.52 31.88
N CYS A 62 16.26 -33.45 31.72
CA CYS A 62 15.67 -33.03 30.47
C CYS A 62 16.24 -31.65 30.13
N SER A 63 17.07 -31.59 29.09
CA SER A 63 17.39 -30.34 28.42
C SER A 63 16.08 -29.62 28.12
N PRO A 64 15.99 -28.29 28.34
CA PRO A 64 14.82 -27.56 27.88
C PRO A 64 14.70 -27.81 26.38
N SER A 65 13.63 -28.49 25.98
CA SER A 65 13.27 -28.66 24.58
C SER A 65 13.33 -27.28 23.95
N SER A 66 14.24 -27.07 23.01
CA SER A 66 14.25 -25.88 22.18
C SER A 66 12.94 -25.89 21.42
N THR A 67 11.93 -25.22 21.95
CA THR A 67 10.76 -24.86 21.18
C THR A 67 11.31 -24.11 19.97
N PRO A 68 11.11 -24.60 18.73
CA PRO A 68 11.53 -23.86 17.57
C PRO A 68 10.89 -22.47 17.69
N SER A 69 11.72 -21.44 17.68
CA SER A 69 11.26 -20.06 17.54
C SER A 69 10.23 -20.06 16.39
N PRO A 70 9.02 -19.50 16.57
CA PRO A 70 8.03 -19.50 15.50
C PRO A 70 8.70 -18.96 14.25
N SER A 71 8.68 -19.75 13.16
CA SER A 71 9.32 -19.41 11.90
C SER A 71 9.01 -17.95 11.58
N ARG A 72 10.01 -17.07 11.62
CA ARG A 72 9.79 -15.64 11.36
C ARG A 72 9.21 -15.52 9.96
N ARG A 73 7.93 -15.16 9.88
CA ARG A 73 7.25 -14.95 8.61
C ARG A 73 7.62 -13.57 8.09
N TYR A 74 8.32 -13.54 6.97
CA TYR A 74 8.63 -12.33 6.23
C TYR A 74 7.72 -12.23 4.99
N VAL A 75 7.60 -11.02 4.48
CA VAL A 75 6.86 -10.73 3.24
C VAL A 75 7.72 -9.87 2.31
N PHE A 76 7.45 -9.98 1.02
CA PHE A 76 7.81 -8.95 0.07
C PHE A 76 6.66 -7.96 -0.07
N LEU A 77 7.00 -6.68 -0.19
CA LEU A 77 6.02 -5.63 -0.43
C LEU A 77 6.13 -5.19 -1.89
N VAL A 78 4.99 -5.11 -2.57
CA VAL A 78 4.91 -4.56 -3.93
C VAL A 78 3.93 -3.40 -3.91
N GLY A 79 4.40 -2.21 -4.24
CA GLY A 79 3.60 -0.98 -4.23
C GLY A 79 3.55 -0.30 -5.59
N LYS A 80 2.39 0.21 -5.97
CA LYS A 80 2.21 1.04 -7.17
C LYS A 80 1.55 2.35 -6.79
N ASP A 81 2.00 3.45 -7.38
CA ASP A 81 1.44 4.78 -7.14
C ASP A 81 1.37 5.10 -5.62
N TYR A 82 0.22 5.54 -5.09
CA TYR A 82 0.05 5.78 -3.66
C TYR A 82 0.28 4.55 -2.78
N GLY A 83 0.19 3.33 -3.33
CA GLY A 83 0.55 2.09 -2.64
C GLY A 83 2.04 1.94 -2.34
N ALA A 84 2.91 2.68 -3.03
CA ALA A 84 4.35 2.70 -2.73
C ALA A 84 4.64 3.34 -1.35
N MET A 85 3.87 4.37 -0.97
CA MET A 85 4.06 5.08 0.30
C MET A 85 3.92 4.17 1.53
N PRO A 86 2.81 3.43 1.73
CA PRO A 86 2.70 2.49 2.85
C PRO A 86 3.66 1.30 2.72
N ALA A 87 4.06 0.89 1.52
CA ALA A 87 5.06 -0.16 1.33
C ALA A 87 6.43 0.26 1.87
N TYR A 88 6.89 1.47 1.53
CA TYR A 88 8.12 2.04 2.08
C TYR A 88 8.04 2.24 3.59
N ASP A 89 6.94 2.81 4.08
CA ASP A 89 6.74 3.06 5.52
C ASP A 89 6.78 1.75 6.33
N PHE A 90 6.14 0.69 5.84
CA PHE A 90 6.19 -0.63 6.47
C PHE A 90 7.60 -1.22 6.46
N ALA A 91 8.30 -1.16 5.32
CA ALA A 91 9.66 -1.69 5.20
C ALA A 91 10.64 -1.00 6.16
N LEU A 92 10.50 0.31 6.37
CA LEU A 92 11.31 1.08 7.32
C LEU A 92 10.98 0.74 8.78
N LYS A 93 9.69 0.57 9.12
CA LYS A 93 9.24 0.31 10.50
C LYS A 93 9.39 -1.15 10.92
N HIS A 94 9.36 -2.07 9.96
CA HIS A 94 9.37 -3.51 10.20
C HIS A 94 10.38 -4.24 9.30
N PRO A 95 11.68 -3.88 9.36
CA PRO A 95 12.70 -4.53 8.55
C PRO A 95 12.84 -6.02 8.88
N ASP A 96 12.51 -6.41 10.11
CA ASP A 96 12.55 -7.80 10.57
C ASP A 96 11.39 -8.68 10.06
N ARG A 97 10.39 -8.06 9.42
CA ARG A 97 9.24 -8.71 8.78
C ARG A 97 9.19 -8.51 7.27
N THR A 98 10.15 -7.79 6.72
CA THR A 98 10.19 -7.42 5.30
C THR A 98 11.42 -8.05 4.66
N ARG A 99 11.25 -8.75 3.53
CA ARG A 99 12.36 -9.38 2.81
C ARG A 99 12.94 -8.48 1.72
N GLY A 100 12.10 -7.61 1.18
CA GLY A 100 12.41 -6.61 0.17
C GLY A 100 11.15 -5.82 -0.19
N VAL A 101 11.33 -4.63 -0.76
CA VAL A 101 10.24 -3.78 -1.23
C VAL A 101 10.47 -3.40 -2.68
N MET A 102 9.48 -3.71 -3.54
CA MET A 102 9.46 -3.31 -4.94
C MET A 102 8.36 -2.27 -5.16
N CYS A 103 8.72 -1.10 -5.68
CA CYS A 103 7.77 -0.02 -5.92
C CYS A 103 7.78 0.44 -7.38
N MET A 104 6.63 0.95 -7.84
CA MET A 104 6.42 1.42 -9.20
C MET A 104 5.82 2.83 -9.21
N GLY A 105 6.39 3.72 -10.02
CA GLY A 105 5.90 5.09 -10.27
C GLY A 105 6.32 6.14 -9.23
N ILE A 106 6.17 5.87 -7.93
CA ILE A 106 6.45 6.86 -6.87
C ILE A 106 7.78 6.57 -6.15
N PRO A 107 8.79 7.46 -6.24
CA PRO A 107 10.04 7.31 -5.51
C PRO A 107 9.84 7.50 -4.00
N PHE A 108 10.77 6.95 -3.21
CA PHE A 108 10.80 7.22 -1.77
C PHE A 108 11.19 8.68 -1.49
N SER A 109 10.48 9.31 -0.56
CA SER A 109 10.82 10.62 0.01
C SER A 109 10.81 10.54 1.53
N PRO A 110 11.80 11.13 2.23
CA PRO A 110 11.85 11.14 3.71
C PRO A 110 10.77 12.02 4.35
N GLY A 111 10.07 12.83 3.57
CA GLY A 111 9.00 13.72 4.03
C GLY A 111 7.87 13.87 3.00
N PRO A 112 6.82 14.61 3.36
CA PRO A 112 5.69 14.83 2.47
C PRO A 112 6.12 15.54 1.19
N PHE A 113 5.49 15.17 0.07
CA PHE A 113 5.67 15.86 -1.20
C PHE A 113 5.08 17.27 -1.12
N ASN A 114 5.80 18.26 -1.68
CA ASN A 114 5.34 19.63 -1.79
C ASN A 114 4.98 19.94 -3.24
N PHE A 115 3.74 20.36 -3.47
CA PHE A 115 3.20 20.71 -4.77
C PHE A 115 2.78 22.19 -4.85
N ASP A 116 3.19 23.04 -3.90
CA ASP A 116 2.78 24.46 -3.83
C ASP A 116 3.29 25.29 -5.01
N THR A 117 4.32 24.82 -5.72
CA THR A 117 4.83 25.46 -6.95
C THR A 117 4.06 25.06 -8.21
N MET A 118 3.10 24.14 -8.11
CA MET A 118 2.30 23.69 -9.24
C MET A 118 1.17 24.69 -9.53
N PRO A 119 0.72 24.80 -10.79
CA PRO A 119 -0.40 25.68 -11.14
C PRO A 119 -1.70 25.22 -10.48
N GLU A 120 -2.64 26.16 -10.24
CA GLU A 120 -3.97 25.89 -9.65
C GLU A 120 -4.69 24.72 -10.33
N GLY A 121 -4.57 24.65 -11.66
CA GLY A 121 -5.17 23.62 -12.51
C GLY A 121 -4.73 22.20 -12.23
N PHE A 122 -3.65 22.02 -11.48
CA PHE A 122 -3.06 20.72 -11.18
C PHE A 122 -4.03 19.81 -10.41
N TYR A 123 -4.28 18.62 -10.94
CA TYR A 123 -5.31 17.71 -10.42
C TYR A 123 -5.18 17.40 -8.92
N ILE A 124 -3.96 17.28 -8.38
CA ILE A 124 -3.75 17.03 -6.94
C ILE A 124 -4.28 18.20 -6.11
N LEU A 125 -4.00 19.45 -6.53
CA LEU A 125 -4.47 20.63 -5.82
C LEU A 125 -5.99 20.72 -5.88
N ARG A 126 -6.61 20.42 -7.03
CA ARG A 126 -8.07 20.44 -7.18
C ARG A 126 -8.78 19.34 -6.41
N TRP A 127 -8.24 18.12 -6.41
CA TRP A 127 -8.83 16.99 -5.70
C TRP A 127 -8.58 17.03 -4.18
N ARG A 128 -7.59 17.79 -3.74
CA ARG A 128 -7.37 18.09 -2.33
C ARG A 128 -8.51 18.94 -1.75
N GLU A 129 -9.09 19.84 -2.55
CA GLU A 129 -10.22 20.65 -2.11
C GLU A 129 -11.44 19.75 -1.82
N PRO A 130 -12.03 19.84 -0.60
CA PRO A 130 -13.26 19.12 -0.28
C PRO A 130 -14.37 19.44 -1.27
N ASP A 131 -15.14 18.43 -1.63
CA ASP A 131 -16.34 18.49 -2.49
C ASP A 131 -16.10 18.90 -3.96
N ARG A 132 -14.94 19.46 -4.32
CA ARG A 132 -14.64 19.88 -5.71
C ARG A 132 -14.54 18.70 -6.66
N ALA A 133 -13.74 17.69 -6.31
CA ALA A 133 -13.62 16.48 -7.13
C ALA A 133 -14.92 15.68 -7.16
N GLU A 134 -15.64 15.61 -6.05
CA GLU A 134 -16.95 14.96 -5.99
C GLU A 134 -17.98 15.66 -6.88
N ALA A 135 -17.98 16.99 -6.93
CA ALA A 135 -18.84 17.77 -7.82
C ALA A 135 -18.45 17.55 -9.29
N ASP A 136 -17.15 17.57 -9.62
CA ASP A 136 -16.65 17.32 -10.98
C ASP A 136 -17.02 15.90 -11.45
N PHE A 137 -16.73 14.88 -10.64
CA PHE A 137 -17.03 13.48 -10.95
C PHE A 137 -18.54 13.25 -11.03
N GLY A 138 -19.32 13.92 -10.18
CA GLY A 138 -20.78 13.83 -10.14
C GLY A 138 -21.49 14.37 -11.39
N ARG A 139 -20.78 15.06 -12.29
CA ARG A 139 -21.31 15.45 -13.62
C ARG A 139 -21.45 14.26 -14.57
N HIS A 140 -20.87 13.11 -14.24
CA HIS A 140 -20.76 11.96 -15.12
C HIS A 140 -21.11 10.65 -14.43
N ASP A 141 -21.43 9.62 -15.23
CA ASP A 141 -21.49 8.26 -14.70
C ASP A 141 -20.10 7.74 -14.31
N VAL A 142 -20.06 6.72 -13.45
CA VAL A 142 -18.82 6.17 -12.90
C VAL A 142 -17.89 5.66 -14.00
N ARG A 143 -18.46 5.02 -15.03
CA ARG A 143 -17.71 4.47 -16.15
C ARG A 143 -16.97 5.56 -16.91
N ARG A 144 -17.64 6.69 -17.16
CA ARG A 144 -17.06 7.87 -17.79
C ARG A 144 -15.95 8.47 -16.94
N VAL A 145 -16.10 8.56 -15.61
CA VAL A 145 -15.03 9.03 -14.71
C VAL A 145 -13.80 8.12 -14.82
N VAL A 146 -13.97 6.80 -14.67
CA VAL A 146 -12.86 5.83 -14.76
C VAL A 146 -12.17 5.90 -16.12
N ARG A 147 -12.93 6.02 -17.21
CA ARG A 147 -12.40 6.22 -18.57
C ARG A 147 -11.49 7.44 -18.64
N THR A 148 -11.95 8.59 -18.14
CA THR A 148 -11.15 9.82 -18.14
C THR A 148 -9.86 9.64 -17.36
N ILE A 149 -9.93 9.06 -16.15
CA ILE A 149 -8.76 8.80 -15.30
C ILE A 149 -7.71 7.98 -16.08
N TYR A 150 -8.10 6.85 -16.66
CA TYR A 150 -7.19 6.00 -17.42
C TYR A 150 -6.56 6.71 -18.63
N ILE A 151 -7.35 7.50 -19.35
CA ILE A 151 -6.85 8.30 -20.47
C ILE A 151 -5.81 9.32 -20.00
N LEU A 152 -6.13 10.11 -18.97
CA LEU A 152 -5.28 11.21 -18.52
C LEU A 152 -3.95 10.70 -17.96
N PHE A 153 -3.99 9.68 -17.10
CA PHE A 153 -2.79 9.19 -16.43
C PHE A 153 -2.00 8.18 -17.26
N SER A 154 -2.48 7.78 -18.43
CA SER A 154 -1.67 7.04 -19.41
C SER A 154 -0.85 7.97 -20.33
N ARG A 155 -1.10 9.28 -20.31
CA ARG A 155 -0.32 10.28 -21.04
C ARG A 155 0.94 10.67 -20.26
N SER A 156 1.87 11.34 -20.92
CA SER A 156 3.10 11.87 -20.31
C SER A 156 2.95 13.28 -19.75
N ASP A 157 1.81 13.94 -20.00
CA ASP A 157 1.54 15.28 -19.49
C ASP A 157 0.85 15.23 -18.14
N VAL A 158 1.22 16.18 -17.27
CA VAL A 158 0.56 16.34 -15.98
C VAL A 158 -0.84 16.87 -16.23
N PRO A 159 -1.91 16.24 -15.71
CA PRO A 159 -3.25 16.78 -15.85
C PRO A 159 -3.38 18.13 -15.13
N ILE A 160 -3.48 19.18 -15.93
CA ILE A 160 -3.63 20.58 -15.50
C ILE A 160 -4.80 21.16 -16.28
N ALA A 161 -5.88 21.50 -15.60
CA ALA A 161 -7.05 22.11 -16.20
C ALA A 161 -6.90 23.63 -16.29
N GLU A 162 -7.40 24.22 -17.37
CA GLU A 162 -7.41 25.67 -17.58
C GLU A 162 -8.46 26.36 -16.69
N GLU A 163 -8.48 27.69 -16.74
CA GLU A 163 -9.52 28.49 -16.10
C GLU A 163 -10.89 28.16 -16.71
N GLY A 164 -11.88 27.89 -15.86
CA GLY A 164 -13.23 27.53 -16.29
C GLY A 164 -13.43 26.06 -16.69
N GLN A 165 -12.39 25.23 -16.65
CA GLN A 165 -12.47 23.78 -16.84
C GLN A 165 -12.33 23.04 -15.50
N GLU A 166 -12.70 21.77 -15.45
CA GLU A 166 -12.34 20.80 -14.41
C GLU A 166 -11.60 19.58 -14.99
N ILE A 167 -11.08 18.69 -14.12
CA ILE A 167 -10.22 17.58 -14.56
C ILE A 167 -10.97 16.63 -15.48
N MET A 168 -12.27 16.42 -15.28
CA MET A 168 -13.08 15.57 -16.17
C MET A 168 -13.29 16.18 -17.57
N ASP A 169 -13.02 17.47 -17.78
CA ASP A 169 -13.11 18.14 -19.09
C ASP A 169 -11.89 17.91 -19.97
N LEU A 170 -10.78 17.38 -19.42
CA LEU A 170 -9.51 17.19 -20.13
C LEU A 170 -9.49 16.03 -21.14
N ALA A 171 -10.54 15.23 -21.19
CA ALA A 171 -10.74 14.19 -22.20
C ALA A 171 -12.24 13.96 -22.40
N ASP A 172 -12.67 13.83 -23.65
CA ASP A 172 -14.05 13.53 -24.03
C ASP A 172 -14.23 12.07 -24.52
N LEU A 173 -15.44 11.71 -24.94
CA LEU A 173 -15.74 10.37 -25.45
C LEU A 173 -15.08 10.05 -26.80
N SER A 174 -14.63 11.07 -27.55
CA SER A 174 -13.90 10.86 -28.80
C SER A 174 -12.45 10.41 -28.55
N THR A 175 -11.94 10.66 -27.35
CA THR A 175 -10.61 10.25 -26.95
C THR A 175 -10.56 8.72 -26.76
N PRO A 176 -9.66 7.99 -27.47
CA PRO A 176 -9.57 6.55 -27.35
C PRO A 176 -8.98 6.13 -26.00
N LEU A 177 -9.33 4.92 -25.55
CA LEU A 177 -8.68 4.28 -24.41
C LEU A 177 -7.21 3.97 -24.74
N PRO A 178 -6.34 3.84 -23.72
CA PRO A 178 -5.02 3.24 -23.90
C PRO A 178 -5.14 1.85 -24.57
N PRO A 179 -4.25 1.49 -25.50
CA PRO A 179 -4.43 0.30 -26.34
C PRO A 179 -4.38 -1.03 -25.59
N TRP A 180 -3.85 -1.04 -24.36
CA TRP A 180 -3.78 -2.20 -23.49
C TRP A 180 -4.96 -2.30 -22.50
N PHE A 181 -5.80 -1.27 -22.42
CA PHE A 181 -6.92 -1.18 -21.48
C PHE A 181 -8.24 -1.38 -22.23
N THR A 182 -8.87 -2.54 -22.03
CA THR A 182 -10.05 -2.95 -22.79
C THR A 182 -11.35 -2.32 -22.26
N GLU A 183 -12.43 -2.40 -23.04
CA GLU A 183 -13.74 -1.95 -22.54
C GLU A 183 -14.24 -2.89 -21.41
N GLU A 184 -13.87 -4.18 -21.43
CA GLU A 184 -14.14 -5.12 -20.35
C GLU A 184 -13.39 -4.76 -19.05
N ASP A 185 -12.12 -4.34 -19.14
CA ASP A 185 -11.37 -3.85 -17.98
C ASP A 185 -12.03 -2.59 -17.41
N LEU A 186 -12.42 -1.66 -18.29
CA LEU A 186 -13.15 -0.45 -17.91
C LEU A 186 -14.45 -0.78 -17.17
N ASP A 187 -15.23 -1.73 -17.68
CA ASP A 187 -16.48 -2.18 -17.03
C ASP A 187 -16.22 -2.80 -15.66
N ALA A 188 -15.14 -3.59 -15.52
CA ALA A 188 -14.75 -4.18 -14.25
C ALA A 188 -14.39 -3.12 -13.20
N TYR A 189 -13.57 -2.12 -13.57
CA TYR A 189 -13.24 -1.02 -12.67
C TYR A 189 -14.47 -0.16 -12.36
N ALA A 190 -15.30 0.15 -13.36
CA ALA A 190 -16.52 0.92 -13.16
C ALA A 190 -17.44 0.26 -12.14
N ALA A 191 -17.71 -1.04 -12.25
CA ALA A 191 -18.54 -1.79 -11.31
C ALA A 191 -17.99 -1.77 -9.86
N LEU A 192 -16.66 -1.78 -9.69
CA LEU A 192 -16.04 -1.65 -8.37
C LEU A 192 -16.27 -0.26 -7.77
N PHE A 193 -16.10 0.79 -8.56
CA PHE A 193 -16.30 2.18 -8.12
C PHE A 193 -17.78 2.55 -7.96
N GLU A 194 -18.70 1.94 -8.70
CA GLU A 194 -20.14 2.09 -8.48
C GLU A 194 -20.53 1.62 -7.08
N LYS A 195 -19.89 0.54 -6.61
CA LYS A 195 -20.12 0.00 -5.28
C LYS A 195 -19.43 0.81 -4.18
N SER A 196 -18.20 1.25 -4.39
CA SER A 196 -17.39 1.91 -3.36
C SER A 196 -17.54 3.43 -3.30
N GLY A 197 -17.92 4.05 -4.42
CA GLY A 197 -17.72 5.48 -4.67
C GLY A 197 -16.24 5.89 -4.72
N PHE A 198 -16.00 7.18 -4.94
CA PHE A 198 -14.65 7.78 -5.07
C PHE A 198 -14.15 8.48 -3.80
N ARG A 199 -14.98 8.62 -2.77
CA ARG A 199 -14.65 9.41 -1.57
C ARG A 199 -13.33 8.98 -0.90
N TYR A 200 -13.15 7.69 -0.64
CA TYR A 200 -11.92 7.18 0.00
C TYR A 200 -10.69 7.27 -0.92
N PRO A 201 -10.79 6.83 -2.19
CA PRO A 201 -9.76 7.07 -3.20
C PRO A 201 -9.38 8.53 -3.42
N LEU A 202 -10.23 9.50 -3.08
CA LEU A 202 -9.84 10.92 -3.08
C LEU A 202 -9.22 11.36 -1.75
N GLN A 203 -9.78 10.89 -0.64
CA GLN A 203 -9.39 11.33 0.69
C GLN A 203 -8.00 10.85 1.11
N ILE A 204 -7.71 9.56 0.95
CA ILE A 204 -6.43 8.98 1.39
C ILE A 204 -5.26 9.59 0.62
N PRO A 205 -5.23 9.53 -0.72
CA PRO A 205 -4.07 10.01 -1.47
C PRO A 205 -3.96 11.53 -1.55
N TYR A 206 -5.03 12.33 -1.64
CA TYR A 206 -4.90 13.76 -1.92
C TYR A 206 -5.14 14.66 -0.70
N ARG A 207 -6.00 14.23 0.24
CA ARG A 207 -6.37 15.02 1.42
C ARG A 207 -5.56 14.67 2.67
N SER A 208 -4.73 13.63 2.60
CA SER A 208 -3.92 13.16 3.74
C SER A 208 -2.41 13.16 3.50
N LEU A 209 -1.91 13.67 2.36
CA LEU A 209 -0.46 13.80 2.07
C LEU A 209 0.33 14.52 3.17
N HIS A 210 -0.25 15.59 3.72
CA HIS A 210 0.36 16.34 4.81
C HIS A 210 0.53 15.50 6.10
N ARG A 211 -0.18 14.37 6.20
CA ARG A 211 -0.12 13.40 7.30
C ARG A 211 0.84 12.25 7.03
N MET A 212 1.52 12.23 5.89
CA MET A 212 2.58 11.24 5.62
C MET A 212 3.62 11.29 6.74
N THR A 213 4.10 10.10 7.12
CA THR A 213 5.17 9.97 8.11
C THR A 213 6.40 10.74 7.63
N LYS A 214 6.88 11.68 8.45
CA LYS A 214 8.23 12.23 8.28
C LYS A 214 9.21 11.24 8.89
N HIS A 215 10.14 10.74 8.09
CA HIS A 215 11.19 9.85 8.57
C HIS A 215 12.43 10.68 8.89
N VAL A 216 12.89 10.61 10.14
CA VAL A 216 14.16 11.21 10.57
C VAL A 216 15.26 10.19 10.28
N ASP A 217 16.21 10.56 9.42
CA ASP A 217 17.33 9.71 8.96
C ASP A 217 16.89 8.30 8.50
N PRO A 218 15.98 8.18 7.51
CA PRO A 218 15.51 6.88 7.06
C PRO A 218 16.64 6.06 6.43
N LYS A 219 16.76 4.80 6.87
CA LYS A 219 17.66 3.81 6.29
C LYS A 219 16.92 2.50 6.07
N PHE A 220 16.77 2.10 4.82
CA PHE A 220 16.25 0.77 4.50
C PHE A 220 17.30 -0.28 4.88
N GLN A 221 16.89 -1.26 5.68
CA GLN A 221 17.70 -2.42 6.05
C GLN A 221 17.40 -3.64 5.17
N VAL A 222 16.60 -3.43 4.12
CA VAL A 222 16.13 -4.45 3.18
C VAL A 222 16.36 -3.96 1.74
N PRO A 223 16.48 -4.86 0.76
CA PRO A 223 16.59 -4.49 -0.65
C PRO A 223 15.39 -3.65 -1.10
N VAL A 224 15.68 -2.59 -1.86
CA VAL A 224 14.67 -1.71 -2.46
C VAL A 224 14.80 -1.81 -3.97
N PHE A 225 13.69 -2.10 -4.66
CA PHE A 225 13.65 -2.14 -6.10
C PHE A 225 12.61 -1.16 -6.65
N MET A 226 13.07 -0.13 -7.36
CA MET A 226 12.20 0.85 -8.01
C MET A 226 12.10 0.55 -9.51
N VAL A 227 10.88 0.47 -10.04
CA VAL A 227 10.63 0.43 -11.48
C VAL A 227 9.88 1.68 -11.90
N MET A 228 10.34 2.32 -12.97
CA MET A 228 9.79 3.59 -13.42
C MET A 228 9.61 3.59 -14.94
N GLY A 229 8.42 3.96 -15.40
CA GLY A 229 8.19 4.22 -16.81
C GLY A 229 8.79 5.57 -17.20
N GLU A 230 9.60 5.65 -18.26
CA GLU A 230 10.21 6.92 -18.71
C GLU A 230 9.19 7.91 -19.26
N ARG A 231 7.98 7.45 -19.62
CA ARG A 231 6.87 8.27 -20.09
C ARG A 231 5.86 8.60 -18.99
N ASP A 232 6.11 8.21 -17.73
CA ASP A 232 5.25 8.57 -16.60
C ASP A 232 5.32 10.08 -16.32
N TYR A 233 4.16 10.74 -16.29
CA TYR A 233 4.04 12.17 -16.03
C TYR A 233 4.58 12.57 -14.65
N CYS A 234 4.67 11.64 -13.69
CA CYS A 234 5.20 11.89 -12.36
C CYS A 234 6.65 12.37 -12.37
N PHE A 235 7.44 12.13 -13.44
CA PHE A 235 8.76 12.75 -13.58
C PHE A 235 8.73 14.28 -13.55
N LYS A 236 7.63 14.88 -14.04
CA LYS A 236 7.43 16.33 -14.08
C LYS A 236 7.05 16.92 -12.72
N PHE A 237 6.90 16.10 -11.68
CA PHE A 237 6.65 16.59 -10.33
C PHE A 237 7.92 17.17 -9.69
N PRO A 238 7.80 18.24 -8.88
CA PRO A 238 8.96 18.84 -8.21
C PRO A 238 9.80 17.81 -7.45
N GLY A 239 11.07 17.67 -7.86
CA GLY A 239 12.06 16.80 -7.21
C GLY A 239 11.99 15.32 -7.57
N PHE A 240 10.98 14.84 -8.31
CA PHE A 240 10.84 13.40 -8.62
C PHE A 240 11.95 12.91 -9.55
N GLU A 241 12.23 13.63 -10.63
CA GLU A 241 13.33 13.29 -11.53
C GLU A 241 14.68 13.33 -10.81
N THR A 242 14.91 14.35 -9.98
CA THR A 242 16.11 14.44 -9.14
C THR A 242 16.22 13.25 -8.20
N ALA A 243 15.14 12.85 -7.52
CA ALA A 243 15.14 11.69 -6.63
C ALA A 243 15.56 10.41 -7.36
N MET A 244 15.03 10.21 -8.57
CA MET A 244 15.29 9.02 -9.38
C MET A 244 16.69 9.01 -10.01
N ARG A 245 17.19 10.16 -10.49
CA ARG A 245 18.40 10.20 -11.36
C ARG A 245 19.67 10.70 -10.65
N SER A 246 19.57 11.46 -9.55
CA SER A 246 20.75 12.02 -8.88
C SER A 246 21.52 11.03 -8.01
N GLY A 247 20.95 9.86 -7.73
CA GLY A 247 21.49 8.89 -6.77
C GLY A 247 21.20 9.23 -5.31
N VAL A 248 20.46 10.30 -5.00
CA VAL A 248 20.08 10.66 -3.62
C VAL A 248 19.35 9.53 -2.90
N MET A 249 18.55 8.73 -3.61
CA MET A 249 17.86 7.58 -3.02
C MET A 249 18.82 6.51 -2.47
N ASN A 250 20.02 6.37 -3.03
CA ASN A 250 21.04 5.44 -2.51
C ASN A 250 21.48 5.80 -1.09
N THR A 251 21.33 7.07 -0.69
CA THR A 251 21.65 7.50 0.68
C THR A 251 20.66 6.93 1.71
N PHE A 252 19.43 6.60 1.29
CA PHE A 252 18.41 6.00 2.16
C PHE A 252 18.34 4.48 1.99
N ALA A 253 18.57 3.98 0.78
CA ALA A 253 18.54 2.56 0.43
C ALA A 253 19.88 2.15 -0.20
N PRO A 254 20.83 1.61 0.60
CA PRO A 254 22.14 1.21 0.08
C PRO A 254 22.08 0.07 -0.94
N ASP A 255 21.10 -0.82 -0.81
CA ASP A 255 20.81 -1.90 -1.75
C ASP A 255 19.61 -1.54 -2.64
N LEU A 256 19.73 -0.38 -3.32
CA LEU A 256 18.74 0.12 -4.25
C LEU A 256 19.05 -0.34 -5.67
N LYS A 257 18.06 -0.97 -6.30
CA LYS A 257 18.02 -1.18 -7.74
C LYS A 257 16.97 -0.25 -8.35
N ILE A 258 17.30 0.34 -9.50
CA ILE A 258 16.34 1.10 -10.31
C ILE A 258 16.30 0.49 -11.71
N THR A 259 15.11 0.31 -12.27
CA THR A 259 14.93 -0.07 -13.67
C THR A 259 13.97 0.89 -14.35
N TYR A 260 14.38 1.40 -15.51
CA TYR A 260 13.57 2.29 -16.33
C TYR A 260 12.95 1.52 -17.50
N ILE A 261 11.66 1.74 -17.74
CA ILE A 261 10.92 1.17 -18.87
C ILE A 261 10.71 2.29 -19.90
N PRO A 262 11.44 2.32 -21.02
CA PRO A 262 11.48 3.49 -21.92
C PRO A 262 10.11 3.99 -22.40
N GLU A 263 9.19 3.06 -22.68
CA GLU A 263 7.85 3.36 -23.19
C GLU A 263 6.76 3.32 -22.10
N GLY A 264 7.16 3.09 -20.85
CA GLY A 264 6.27 2.91 -19.69
C GLY A 264 5.57 4.20 -19.29
N CYS A 265 4.24 4.17 -19.21
CA CYS A 265 3.42 5.22 -18.59
C CYS A 265 3.21 4.95 -17.09
N HIS A 266 2.33 5.72 -16.45
CA HIS A 266 2.02 5.59 -15.03
C HIS A 266 1.42 4.25 -14.61
N PHE A 267 0.80 3.52 -15.55
CA PHE A 267 0.27 2.17 -15.35
C PHE A 267 1.19 1.11 -15.92
N VAL A 268 2.51 1.25 -15.74
CA VAL A 268 3.53 0.37 -16.34
C VAL A 268 3.28 -1.13 -16.08
N GLN A 269 2.70 -1.47 -14.93
CA GLN A 269 2.33 -2.84 -14.57
C GLN A 269 1.19 -3.43 -15.40
N GLU A 270 0.31 -2.58 -15.93
CA GLU A 270 -0.79 -2.98 -16.82
C GLU A 270 -0.38 -2.85 -18.30
N GLN A 271 0.47 -1.87 -18.63
CA GLN A 271 0.98 -1.67 -19.99
C GLN A 271 2.01 -2.74 -20.41
N PHE A 272 2.91 -3.15 -19.51
CA PHE A 272 3.97 -4.12 -19.77
C PHE A 272 3.99 -5.25 -18.71
N PRO A 273 2.90 -6.02 -18.57
CA PRO A 273 2.74 -6.97 -17.47
C PRO A 273 3.82 -8.06 -17.47
N ASP A 274 4.18 -8.61 -18.62
CA ASP A 274 5.19 -9.66 -18.71
C ASP A 274 6.57 -9.17 -18.26
N GLN A 275 6.99 -7.98 -18.71
CA GLN A 275 8.26 -7.38 -18.32
C GLN A 275 8.30 -7.07 -16.82
N ILE A 276 7.21 -6.52 -16.27
CA ILE A 276 7.12 -6.23 -14.83
C ILE A 276 7.11 -7.51 -14.00
N ASN A 277 6.43 -8.56 -14.47
CA ASN A 277 6.42 -9.87 -13.81
C ASN A 277 7.82 -10.51 -13.80
N ASP A 278 8.56 -10.44 -14.90
CA ASP A 278 9.94 -10.95 -14.96
C ASP A 278 10.86 -10.21 -13.98
N LEU A 279 10.74 -8.88 -13.90
CA LEU A 279 11.49 -8.07 -12.94
C LEU A 279 11.13 -8.43 -11.49
N LEU A 280 9.84 -8.57 -11.18
CA LEU A 280 9.37 -8.97 -9.85
C LEU A 280 9.86 -10.38 -9.49
N LEU A 281 9.68 -11.35 -10.37
CA LEU A 281 10.11 -12.73 -10.13
C LEU A 281 11.62 -12.85 -9.99
N GLY A 282 12.40 -12.06 -10.73
CA GLY A 282 13.84 -11.92 -10.55
C GLY A 282 14.18 -11.40 -9.16
N PHE A 283 13.55 -10.30 -8.74
CA PHE A 283 13.74 -9.72 -7.41
C PHE A 283 13.42 -10.69 -6.27
N LEU A 284 12.33 -11.46 -6.39
CA LEU A 284 11.99 -12.49 -5.39
C LEU A 284 13.05 -13.61 -5.31
N LYS A 285 13.64 -14.00 -6.44
CA LYS A 285 14.66 -15.06 -6.51
C LYS A 285 16.02 -14.60 -5.98
N ASP A 286 16.39 -13.35 -6.23
CA ASP A 286 17.66 -12.77 -5.79
C ASP A 286 17.72 -12.58 -4.26
N HIS A 287 16.56 -12.66 -3.59
CA HIS A 287 16.40 -12.38 -2.16
C HIS A 287 15.59 -13.47 -1.41
N PRO A 288 16.03 -14.74 -1.35
CA PRO A 288 15.28 -15.88 -0.79
C PRO A 288 14.97 -15.80 0.73
#